data_AF-A0A059WYI8-F1
#
_entry.id   AF-A0A059WYI8-F1
#
_cell.length_a   1.000
_cell.length_b   1.000
_cell.length_c   1.000
_cell.angle_alpha   90.00
_cell.angle_beta   90.00
_cell.angle_gamma   90.00
#
_symmetry.space_group_name_H-M   'P 1'
#
loop_
_entity.id
_entity.type
_entity.pdbx_description
1 polymer ?
#
loop_
_entity_poly.entity_id
_entity_poly.type
_entity_poly.pdbx_seq_one_letter_code
_entity_poly.pdbx_strand_id
1 'polypeptide(L)'
;MVNSCRPWLGAAANKYSQSPLKLRPQIEYHEQRIGRSLDVVHAYNQEDDTALTVDQLYFAARPGTTLFVNWKPSTAWSLADGSDAAVNDRIDKMAASIKSLGAKQIMMTIHHEPENDVTTEPECPGLAFKGSSGTPEQYRAMWRNVHDRFEQAGATNVVWAVNFMSYPNWRCLTNHLYPGDDIVDWVLYDNYGSASSPNFVTNVSNMYDFLTANS
;
A
#
# COMPACT_ATOMS: atom_id res chain seq x y z
N MET A 1 -3.53 11.83 -9.47
CA MET A 1 -2.99 12.80 -8.47
C MET A 1 -1.47 12.81 -8.61
N VAL A 2 -0.83 13.85 -9.15
CA VAL A 2 0.65 13.97 -9.28
C VAL A 2 1.06 15.39 -8.92
N ASN A 3 2.08 15.56 -8.08
CA ASN A 3 2.60 16.88 -7.70
C ASN A 3 3.82 17.26 -8.53
N SER A 4 3.63 18.16 -9.49
CA SER A 4 4.69 18.64 -10.38
C SER A 4 5.65 19.67 -9.74
N CYS A 5 5.32 20.20 -8.56
CA CYS A 5 6.07 21.32 -7.96
C CYS A 5 7.19 20.85 -7.02
N ARG A 6 6.98 19.75 -6.31
CA ARG A 6 7.97 19.15 -5.40
C ARG A 6 7.61 17.72 -5.01
N PRO A 7 8.58 16.90 -4.54
CA PRO A 7 8.28 15.65 -3.86
C PRO A 7 7.39 15.87 -2.61
N TRP A 8 6.54 14.89 -2.31
CA TRP A 8 5.80 14.82 -1.05
C TRP A 8 6.67 14.26 0.06
N LEU A 9 6.50 14.81 1.27
CA LEU A 9 7.04 14.21 2.49
C LEU A 9 5.92 13.42 3.18
N GLY A 10 6.11 12.11 3.28
CA GLY A 10 5.21 11.22 4.01
C GLY A 10 5.90 10.51 5.17
N ALA A 11 5.10 9.99 6.11
CA ALA A 11 5.58 9.09 7.14
C ALA A 11 4.49 8.16 7.67
N ALA A 12 4.92 6.97 8.09
CA ALA A 12 4.25 6.17 9.10
C ALA A 12 4.96 6.41 10.44
N ALA A 13 4.20 6.62 11.52
CA ALA A 13 4.76 6.79 12.87
C ALA A 13 3.94 5.97 13.88
N ASN A 14 4.61 5.11 14.65
CA ASN A 14 3.95 4.24 15.62
C ASN A 14 4.82 3.77 16.81
N LYS A 15 6.01 4.36 17.00
CA LYS A 15 6.98 3.92 18.04
C LYS A 15 7.49 5.05 18.95
N TYR A 16 6.90 6.23 18.92
CA TYR A 16 7.28 7.29 19.86
C TYR A 16 6.71 7.00 21.25
N SER A 17 7.60 6.75 22.21
CA SER A 17 7.23 6.49 23.61
C SER A 17 6.64 7.71 24.33
N GLN A 18 6.84 8.91 23.77
CA GLN A 18 6.33 10.17 24.30
C GLN A 18 4.88 10.45 23.92
N SER A 19 4.25 9.62 23.08
CA SER A 19 2.91 9.84 22.56
C SER A 19 2.07 8.56 22.66
N PRO A 20 0.74 8.64 22.85
CA PRO A 20 -0.13 7.46 22.79
C PRO A 20 0.11 6.63 21.53
N LEU A 21 0.03 5.30 21.64
CA LEU A 21 0.19 4.37 20.52
C LEU A 21 -1.08 4.31 19.65
N LYS A 22 -1.45 5.44 19.08
CA LYS A 22 -2.54 5.63 18.12
C LYS A 22 -2.02 6.43 16.93
N LEU A 23 -2.61 6.24 15.75
CA LEU A 23 -2.12 6.86 14.50
C LEU A 23 -2.00 8.37 14.65
N ARG A 24 -3.05 9.05 15.11
CA ARG A 24 -3.06 10.52 15.15
C ARG A 24 -2.02 11.11 16.11
N PRO A 25 -1.98 10.73 17.41
CA PRO A 25 -0.97 11.26 18.33
C PRO A 25 0.47 10.96 17.89
N GLN A 26 0.72 9.83 17.24
CA GLN A 26 2.06 9.48 16.75
C GLN A 26 2.50 10.36 15.59
N ILE A 27 1.59 10.61 14.64
CA ILE A 27 1.84 11.50 13.51
C ILE A 27 1.99 12.94 13.96
N GLU A 28 1.11 13.45 14.83
CA GLU A 28 1.21 14.82 15.36
C GLU A 28 2.53 15.02 16.12
N TYR A 29 2.98 14.02 16.90
CA TYR A 29 4.28 14.08 17.56
C TYR A 29 5.45 14.00 16.57
N HIS A 30 5.34 13.20 15.50
CA HIS A 30 6.34 13.17 14.42
C HIS A 30 6.46 14.55 13.75
N GLU A 31 5.34 15.16 13.37
CA GLU A 31 5.26 16.49 12.75
C GLU A 31 5.87 17.58 13.64
N GLN A 32 5.62 17.51 14.96
CA GLN A 32 6.26 18.39 15.95
C GLN A 32 7.79 18.26 15.91
N ARG A 33 8.33 17.04 15.83
CA ARG A 33 9.78 16.80 15.83
C ARG A 33 10.47 17.31 14.56
N ILE A 34 9.80 17.20 13.42
CA ILE A 34 10.36 17.65 12.13
C ILE A 34 10.03 19.12 11.82
N GLY A 35 9.20 19.76 12.65
CA GLY A 35 8.84 21.17 12.53
C GLY A 35 7.92 21.50 11.34
N ARG A 36 7.24 20.51 10.77
CA ARG A 36 6.32 20.69 9.64
C ARG A 36 5.28 19.57 9.56
N SER A 37 4.14 19.86 8.93
CA SER A 37 3.14 18.85 8.60
C SER A 37 3.58 17.96 7.42
N LEU A 38 3.12 16.71 7.46
CA LEU A 38 3.28 15.73 6.40
C LEU A 38 2.29 16.00 5.26
N ASP A 39 2.76 15.77 4.04
CA ASP A 39 1.94 15.76 2.83
C ASP A 39 1.18 14.43 2.70
N VAL A 40 1.79 13.33 3.15
CA VAL A 40 1.21 11.98 3.13
C VAL A 40 1.29 11.35 4.52
N VAL A 41 0.15 10.92 5.04
CA VAL A 41 0.09 10.12 6.28
C VAL A 41 -0.12 8.67 5.91
N HIS A 42 0.82 7.80 6.31
CA HIS A 42 0.79 6.38 5.96
C HIS A 42 0.24 5.55 7.11
N ALA A 43 -0.79 4.76 6.84
CA ALA A 43 -1.47 3.88 7.78
C ALA A 43 -1.59 2.45 7.23
N TYR A 44 -1.89 1.51 8.12
CA TYR A 44 -2.01 0.09 7.81
C TYR A 44 -3.35 -0.43 8.33
N ASN A 45 -4.00 -1.26 7.53
CA ASN A 45 -5.23 -1.97 7.85
C ASN A 45 -5.03 -3.48 7.60
N GLN A 46 -5.71 -4.31 8.37
CA GLN A 46 -5.70 -5.78 8.29
C GLN A 46 -7.08 -6.36 7.95
N GLU A 47 -7.25 -7.68 8.05
CA GLU A 47 -8.41 -8.41 7.55
C GLU A 47 -9.73 -8.09 8.28
N ASP A 48 -9.66 -7.59 9.50
CA ASP A 48 -10.79 -7.22 10.35
C ASP A 48 -11.14 -5.73 10.26
N ASP A 49 -10.25 -4.91 9.69
CA ASP A 49 -10.48 -3.49 9.45
C ASP A 49 -11.41 -3.31 8.25
N THR A 50 -12.70 -3.15 8.54
CA THR A 50 -13.77 -2.99 7.53
C THR A 50 -14.15 -1.54 7.23
N ALA A 51 -13.47 -0.57 7.86
CA ALA A 51 -13.71 0.85 7.66
C ALA A 51 -12.45 1.66 8.02
N LEU A 52 -12.41 2.92 7.58
CA LEU A 52 -11.42 3.88 8.05
C LEU A 52 -11.66 4.19 9.53
N THR A 53 -10.60 4.16 10.33
CA THR A 53 -10.65 4.54 11.74
C THR A 53 -10.89 6.05 11.91
N VAL A 54 -11.27 6.48 13.12
CA VAL A 54 -11.45 7.92 13.43
C VAL A 54 -10.19 8.75 13.15
N ASP A 55 -8.99 8.19 13.37
CA ASP A 55 -7.72 8.87 13.10
C ASP A 55 -7.45 8.96 11.59
N GLN A 56 -7.80 7.92 10.83
CA GLN A 56 -7.69 7.93 9.36
C GLN A 56 -8.67 8.93 8.74
N LEU A 57 -9.92 8.96 9.21
CA LEU A 57 -10.91 9.96 8.79
C LEU A 57 -10.42 11.39 9.07
N TYR A 58 -9.77 11.62 10.22
CA TYR A 58 -9.15 12.91 10.53
C TYR A 58 -8.11 13.32 9.48
N PHE A 59 -7.18 12.42 9.12
CA PHE A 59 -6.14 12.75 8.12
C PHE A 59 -6.66 12.82 6.69
N ALA A 60 -7.65 12.00 6.32
CA ALA A 60 -8.32 12.09 5.03
C ALA A 60 -9.06 13.42 4.85
N ALA A 61 -9.56 14.01 5.95
CA ALA A 61 -10.21 15.32 5.94
C ALA A 61 -9.23 16.51 6.04
N ARG A 62 -7.98 16.27 6.47
CA ARG A 62 -7.01 17.32 6.77
C ARG A 62 -6.54 18.04 5.49
N PRO A 63 -6.70 19.37 5.37
CA PRO A 63 -6.28 20.12 4.18
C PRO A 63 -4.78 19.93 3.89
N GLY A 64 -4.45 19.67 2.63
CA GLY A 64 -3.06 19.50 2.19
C GLY A 64 -2.41 18.17 2.60
N THR A 65 -3.19 17.21 3.11
CA THR A 65 -2.73 15.87 3.46
C THR A 65 -3.46 14.82 2.64
N THR A 66 -2.70 13.85 2.13
CA THR A 66 -3.22 12.62 1.54
C THR A 66 -3.09 11.51 2.58
N LEU A 67 -4.17 10.79 2.86
CA LEU A 67 -4.08 9.53 3.58
C LEU A 67 -3.63 8.45 2.59
N PHE A 68 -2.58 7.70 2.94
CA PHE A 68 -2.14 6.50 2.23
C PHE A 68 -2.36 5.28 3.12
N VAL A 69 -3.11 4.29 2.62
CA VAL A 69 -3.45 3.08 3.37
C VAL A 69 -2.88 1.84 2.68
N ASN A 70 -2.01 1.11 3.37
CA ASN A 70 -1.70 -0.28 3.01
C ASN A 70 -2.75 -1.18 3.67
N TRP A 71 -3.49 -1.95 2.88
CA TRP A 71 -4.55 -2.83 3.39
C TRP A 71 -4.32 -4.28 2.97
N LYS A 72 -4.43 -5.22 3.92
CA LYS A 72 -4.47 -6.66 3.66
C LYS A 72 -5.88 -7.18 3.97
N PRO A 73 -6.78 -7.33 2.98
CA PRO A 73 -8.16 -7.79 3.20
C PRO A 73 -8.26 -9.27 3.65
N SER A 74 -7.21 -10.05 3.39
CA SER A 74 -7.14 -11.47 3.75
C SER A 74 -5.69 -11.94 3.85
N THR A 75 -5.34 -12.85 4.76
CA THR A 75 -3.98 -13.42 4.79
C THR A 75 -3.63 -14.18 3.51
N ALA A 76 -4.59 -14.96 2.98
CA ALA A 76 -4.45 -15.72 1.74
C ALA A 76 -5.16 -15.01 0.59
N TRP A 77 -4.44 -14.72 -0.50
CA TRP A 77 -4.94 -13.92 -1.62
C TRP A 77 -6.14 -14.55 -2.32
N SER A 78 -6.19 -15.89 -2.39
CA SER A 78 -7.30 -16.62 -2.97
C SER A 78 -8.63 -16.43 -2.22
N LEU A 79 -8.62 -15.93 -0.98
CA LEU A 79 -9.87 -15.62 -0.27
C LEU A 79 -10.45 -14.27 -0.71
N ALA A 80 -9.61 -13.37 -1.21
CA ALA A 80 -10.03 -12.06 -1.69
C ALA A 80 -10.17 -11.98 -3.22
N ASP A 81 -10.17 -13.12 -3.92
CA ASP A 81 -10.30 -13.22 -5.38
C ASP A 81 -11.76 -13.12 -5.89
N GLY A 82 -12.71 -12.94 -4.98
CA GLY A 82 -14.14 -12.86 -5.27
C GLY A 82 -14.93 -14.11 -4.92
N SER A 83 -14.27 -15.22 -4.60
CA SER A 83 -14.94 -16.49 -4.25
C SER A 83 -15.50 -16.55 -2.83
N ASP A 84 -14.91 -15.82 -1.87
CA ASP A 84 -15.35 -15.82 -0.47
C ASP A 84 -16.31 -14.65 -0.18
N ALA A 85 -17.57 -15.00 0.13
CA ALA A 85 -18.61 -14.01 0.40
C ALA A 85 -18.34 -13.16 1.66
N ALA A 86 -17.68 -13.71 2.68
CA ALA A 86 -17.37 -12.98 3.89
C ALA A 86 -16.21 -12.01 3.71
N VAL A 87 -15.24 -12.32 2.84
CA VAL A 87 -14.18 -11.36 2.46
C VAL A 87 -14.75 -10.28 1.54
N ASN A 88 -15.61 -10.64 0.59
CA ASN A 88 -16.30 -9.66 -0.26
C ASN A 88 -17.13 -8.65 0.54
N ASP A 89 -17.86 -9.10 1.57
CA ASP A 89 -18.61 -8.20 2.47
C ASP A 89 -17.69 -7.21 3.21
N ARG A 90 -16.48 -7.63 3.59
CA ARG A 90 -15.49 -6.72 4.19
C ARG A 90 -14.97 -5.69 3.20
N ILE A 91 -14.71 -6.11 1.97
CA ILE A 91 -14.32 -5.23 0.86
C ILE A 91 -15.40 -4.18 0.59
N ASP A 92 -16.66 -4.59 0.54
CA ASP A 92 -17.78 -3.68 0.33
C ASP A 92 -17.93 -2.66 1.45
N LYS A 93 -17.70 -3.07 2.71
CA LYS A 93 -17.73 -2.16 3.87
C LYS A 93 -16.59 -1.14 3.81
N MET A 94 -15.39 -1.57 3.45
CA MET A 94 -14.25 -0.65 3.29
C MET A 94 -14.51 0.33 2.14
N ALA A 95 -15.02 -0.16 1.00
CA ALA A 95 -15.40 0.68 -0.14
C ALA A 95 -16.45 1.72 0.27
N ALA A 96 -17.50 1.32 1.00
CA ALA A 96 -18.52 2.23 1.52
C ALA A 96 -17.93 3.27 2.49
N SER A 97 -17.02 2.85 3.37
CA SER A 97 -16.32 3.76 4.28
C SER A 97 -15.53 4.82 3.52
N ILE A 98 -14.80 4.43 2.47
CA ILE A 98 -13.98 5.37 1.69
C ILE A 98 -14.86 6.27 0.84
N LYS A 99 -15.90 5.73 0.20
CA LYS A 99 -16.92 6.50 -0.54
C LYS A 99 -17.53 7.61 0.32
N SER A 100 -17.73 7.38 1.62
CA SER A 100 -18.30 8.37 2.54
C SER A 100 -17.46 9.66 2.69
N LEU A 101 -16.19 9.63 2.28
CA LEU A 101 -15.33 10.82 2.23
C LEU A 101 -15.73 11.81 1.12
N GLY A 102 -16.60 11.41 0.19
CA GLY A 102 -17.04 12.22 -0.93
C GLY A 102 -15.89 12.56 -1.88
N ALA A 103 -15.67 13.84 -2.14
CA ALA A 103 -14.64 14.29 -3.09
C ALA A 103 -13.20 14.19 -2.56
N LYS A 104 -13.00 13.80 -1.29
CA LYS A 104 -11.65 13.66 -0.73
C LYS A 104 -11.04 12.34 -1.20
N GLN A 105 -9.86 12.45 -1.82
CA GLN A 105 -9.12 11.30 -2.32
C GLN A 105 -8.17 10.74 -1.26
N ILE A 106 -7.98 9.42 -1.28
CA ILE A 106 -6.92 8.73 -0.54
C ILE A 106 -6.07 7.91 -1.51
N MET A 107 -4.87 7.53 -1.11
CA MET A 107 -4.08 6.49 -1.79
C MET A 107 -4.27 5.16 -1.08
N MET A 108 -4.31 4.06 -1.84
CA MET A 108 -4.42 2.72 -1.28
C MET A 108 -3.56 1.70 -2.01
N THR A 109 -2.89 0.84 -1.25
CA THR A 109 -2.22 -0.36 -1.75
C THR A 109 -2.85 -1.60 -1.11
N ILE A 110 -3.20 -2.59 -1.94
CA ILE A 110 -3.60 -3.91 -1.47
C ILE A 110 -2.37 -4.80 -1.37
N HIS A 111 -2.10 -5.37 -0.20
CA HIS A 111 -0.91 -6.21 0.06
C HIS A 111 0.39 -5.60 -0.50
N HIS A 112 0.90 -4.57 0.17
CA HIS A 112 2.26 -4.07 -0.06
C HIS A 112 3.32 -5.16 0.13
N GLU A 113 4.44 -5.00 -0.58
CA GLU A 113 5.59 -5.91 -0.60
C GLU A 113 5.23 -7.37 -0.96
N PRO A 114 4.37 -7.61 -1.97
CA PRO A 114 3.82 -8.94 -2.21
C PRO A 114 4.86 -10.02 -2.48
N GLU A 115 6.07 -9.64 -2.88
CA GLU A 115 7.19 -10.55 -3.12
C GLU A 115 7.54 -11.43 -1.91
N ASN A 116 7.40 -10.90 -0.69
CA ASN A 116 7.69 -11.65 0.55
C ASN A 116 6.65 -12.74 0.86
N ASP A 117 5.48 -12.64 0.24
CA ASP A 117 4.27 -13.41 0.55
C ASP A 117 3.97 -14.47 -0.53
N VAL A 118 4.74 -14.51 -1.63
CA VAL A 118 4.61 -15.49 -2.72
C VAL A 118 5.01 -16.90 -2.27
N THR A 119 4.12 -17.85 -2.49
CA THR A 119 4.33 -19.29 -2.18
C THR A 119 5.24 -19.98 -3.20
N THR A 120 5.05 -19.71 -4.49
CA THR A 120 5.82 -20.27 -5.59
C THR A 120 5.62 -19.45 -6.88
N GLU A 121 6.66 -19.38 -7.71
CA GLU A 121 6.61 -18.87 -9.09
C GLU A 121 7.68 -19.62 -9.91
N PRO A 122 7.30 -20.56 -10.80
CA PRO A 122 8.25 -21.35 -11.57
C PRO A 122 9.23 -20.53 -12.42
N GLU A 123 8.81 -19.37 -12.93
CA GLU A 123 9.65 -18.50 -13.76
C GLU A 123 10.58 -17.59 -12.94
N CYS A 124 10.44 -17.61 -11.60
CA CYS A 124 11.26 -16.89 -10.65
C CYS A 124 11.78 -17.85 -9.56
N PRO A 125 12.60 -18.87 -9.90
CA PRO A 125 13.00 -19.93 -8.96
C PRO A 125 13.94 -19.46 -7.84
N GLY A 126 14.47 -18.24 -7.94
CA GLY A 126 15.41 -17.63 -6.99
C GLY A 126 14.77 -17.00 -5.75
N LEU A 127 13.53 -17.37 -5.40
CA LEU A 127 12.86 -16.82 -4.22
C LEU A 127 13.70 -17.07 -2.96
N ALA A 128 14.22 -15.98 -2.38
CA ALA A 128 15.02 -16.04 -1.15
C ALA A 128 14.24 -16.61 0.05
N PHE A 129 12.90 -16.50 0.02
CA PHE A 129 11.98 -17.01 1.01
C PHE A 129 10.69 -17.48 0.32
N LYS A 130 10.03 -18.48 0.90
CA LYS A 130 8.70 -18.94 0.47
C LYS A 130 7.65 -18.35 1.42
N GLY A 131 6.87 -17.42 0.90
CA GLY A 131 5.71 -16.86 1.60
C GLY A 131 4.55 -17.84 1.70
N SER A 132 3.44 -17.37 2.28
CA SER A 132 2.28 -18.21 2.57
C SER A 132 0.95 -17.63 2.06
N SER A 133 0.95 -16.51 1.35
CA SER A 133 -0.31 -15.85 0.96
C SER A 133 -0.89 -16.34 -0.36
N GLY A 134 -0.06 -16.75 -1.34
CA GLY A 134 -0.58 -17.32 -2.59
C GLY A 134 0.41 -17.29 -3.75
N THR A 135 -0.08 -17.55 -4.97
CA THR A 135 0.67 -17.38 -6.22
C THR A 135 0.48 -15.96 -6.78
N PRO A 136 1.36 -15.48 -7.69
CA PRO A 136 1.17 -14.18 -8.33
C PRO A 136 -0.17 -14.02 -9.06
N GLU A 137 -0.72 -15.10 -9.64
CA GLU A 137 -2.05 -15.10 -10.25
C GLU A 137 -3.13 -14.77 -9.22
N GLN A 138 -3.05 -15.36 -8.02
CA GLN A 138 -3.99 -15.11 -6.93
C GLN A 138 -3.85 -13.68 -6.41
N TYR A 139 -2.63 -13.13 -6.37
CA TYR A 139 -2.41 -11.72 -6.03
C TYR A 139 -3.11 -10.78 -7.01
N ARG A 140 -2.91 -11.00 -8.32
CA ARG A 140 -3.56 -10.19 -9.38
C ARG A 140 -5.09 -10.35 -9.35
N ALA A 141 -5.59 -11.57 -9.12
CA ALA A 141 -7.03 -11.83 -9.00
C ALA A 141 -7.65 -11.11 -7.80
N MET A 142 -6.98 -11.12 -6.65
CA MET A 142 -7.38 -10.34 -5.47
C MET A 142 -7.41 -8.84 -5.79
N TRP A 143 -6.35 -8.29 -6.37
CA TRP A 143 -6.30 -6.88 -6.74
C TRP A 143 -7.46 -6.47 -7.64
N ARG A 144 -7.71 -7.26 -8.69
CA ARG A 144 -8.82 -7.03 -9.61
C ARG A 144 -10.17 -7.06 -8.89
N ASN A 145 -10.42 -8.08 -8.05
CA ASN A 145 -11.67 -8.17 -7.30
C ASN A 145 -11.85 -6.96 -6.36
N VAL A 146 -10.83 -6.59 -5.58
CA VAL A 146 -10.93 -5.43 -4.67
C VAL A 146 -11.23 -4.15 -5.46
N HIS A 147 -10.50 -3.90 -6.54
CA HIS A 147 -10.71 -2.74 -7.41
C HIS A 147 -12.14 -2.71 -7.97
N ASP A 148 -12.58 -3.81 -8.60
CA ASP A 148 -13.88 -3.87 -9.27
C ASP A 148 -15.04 -3.70 -8.28
N ARG A 149 -14.90 -4.19 -7.04
CA ARG A 149 -15.90 -3.98 -5.99
C ARG A 149 -15.97 -2.53 -5.53
N PHE A 150 -14.83 -1.84 -5.44
CA PHE A 150 -14.81 -0.39 -5.15
C PHE A 150 -15.49 0.41 -6.27
N GLU A 151 -15.22 0.08 -7.53
CA GLU A 151 -15.87 0.70 -8.68
C GLU A 151 -17.38 0.45 -8.68
N GLN A 152 -17.82 -0.80 -8.44
CA GLN A 152 -19.24 -1.16 -8.33
C GLN A 152 -19.94 -0.43 -7.18
N ALA A 153 -19.26 -0.22 -6.06
CA ALA A 153 -19.77 0.57 -4.94
C ALA A 153 -19.81 2.09 -5.27
N GLY A 154 -19.16 2.54 -6.34
CA GLY A 154 -18.99 3.95 -6.69
C GLY A 154 -17.99 4.68 -5.78
N ALA A 155 -17.01 3.97 -5.23
CA ALA A 155 -15.94 4.50 -4.40
C ALA A 155 -14.77 5.02 -5.27
N THR A 156 -15.05 5.99 -6.14
CA THR A 156 -14.10 6.52 -7.14
C THR A 156 -13.07 7.50 -6.58
N ASN A 157 -12.92 7.55 -5.25
CA ASN A 157 -12.04 8.47 -4.54
C ASN A 157 -10.79 7.77 -3.98
N VAL A 158 -10.44 6.62 -4.55
CA VAL A 158 -9.18 5.92 -4.32
C VAL A 158 -8.22 6.20 -5.47
N VAL A 159 -6.97 6.51 -5.13
CA VAL A 159 -5.83 6.46 -6.04
C VAL A 159 -5.08 5.16 -5.74
N TRP A 160 -5.05 4.25 -6.70
CA TRP A 160 -4.53 2.90 -6.52
C TRP A 160 -3.01 2.87 -6.73
N ALA A 161 -2.30 2.33 -5.75
CA ALA A 161 -0.85 2.23 -5.80
C ALA A 161 -0.41 0.78 -5.56
N VAL A 162 0.38 0.20 -6.46
CA VAL A 162 1.13 -1.02 -6.12
C VAL A 162 2.39 -0.63 -5.35
N ASN A 163 2.80 -1.40 -4.35
CA ASN A 163 4.02 -1.14 -3.59
C ASN A 163 4.88 -2.40 -3.50
N PHE A 164 6.04 -2.37 -4.17
CA PHE A 164 6.96 -3.49 -4.28
C PHE A 164 8.06 -3.43 -3.21
N MET A 165 8.55 -4.59 -2.79
CA MET A 165 9.76 -4.62 -1.97
C MET A 165 10.99 -4.46 -2.86
N SER A 166 11.85 -3.48 -2.58
CA SER A 166 13.09 -3.22 -3.32
C SER A 166 14.20 -4.24 -3.03
N TYR A 167 13.86 -5.53 -2.95
CA TYR A 167 14.83 -6.60 -2.70
C TYR A 167 15.30 -7.21 -4.02
N PRO A 168 16.59 -7.07 -4.41
CA PRO A 168 17.06 -7.45 -5.74
C PRO A 168 16.78 -8.90 -6.14
N ASN A 169 16.76 -9.83 -5.18
CA ASN A 169 16.52 -11.25 -5.44
C ASN A 169 15.06 -11.57 -5.80
N TRP A 170 14.14 -10.61 -5.66
CA TRP A 170 12.73 -10.77 -6.00
C TRP A 170 12.29 -9.99 -7.23
N ARG A 171 13.20 -9.30 -7.92
CA ARG A 171 12.87 -8.54 -9.15
C ARG A 171 12.18 -9.36 -10.23
N CYS A 172 12.47 -10.67 -10.32
CA CYS A 172 11.77 -11.52 -11.28
C CYS A 172 10.27 -11.66 -10.99
N LEU A 173 9.79 -11.35 -9.77
CA LEU A 173 8.38 -11.34 -9.44
C LEU A 173 7.63 -10.08 -9.88
N THR A 174 8.33 -8.96 -10.12
CA THR A 174 7.67 -7.66 -10.34
C THR A 174 6.63 -7.70 -11.46
N ASN A 175 6.97 -8.31 -12.60
CA ASN A 175 6.02 -8.44 -13.73
C ASN A 175 4.89 -9.43 -13.43
N HIS A 176 5.15 -10.46 -12.63
CA HIS A 176 4.11 -11.43 -12.25
C HIS A 176 3.15 -10.84 -11.20
N LEU A 177 3.60 -9.89 -10.39
CA LEU A 177 2.79 -9.29 -9.33
C LEU A 177 2.16 -7.97 -9.75
N TYR A 178 2.51 -7.39 -10.90
CA TYR A 178 1.89 -6.15 -11.35
C TYR A 178 0.39 -6.34 -11.67
N PRO A 179 -0.54 -5.60 -11.03
CA PRO A 179 -1.98 -5.79 -11.25
C PRO A 179 -2.49 -5.39 -12.64
N GLY A 180 -1.80 -4.47 -13.31
CA GLY A 180 -2.14 -3.96 -14.64
C GLY A 180 -2.34 -2.45 -14.68
N ASP A 181 -2.01 -1.85 -15.82
CA ASP A 181 -2.07 -0.38 -16.05
C ASP A 181 -3.49 0.20 -15.96
N ASP A 182 -4.52 -0.64 -16.14
CA ASP A 182 -5.90 -0.20 -16.13
C ASP A 182 -6.48 -0.01 -14.72
N ILE A 183 -5.77 -0.47 -13.69
CA ILE A 183 -6.21 -0.39 -12.28
C ILE A 183 -5.14 0.15 -11.32
N VAL A 184 -3.97 0.56 -11.83
CA VAL A 184 -2.87 1.11 -11.03
C VAL A 184 -2.58 2.54 -11.48
N ASP A 185 -2.66 3.48 -10.54
CA ASP A 185 -2.30 4.89 -10.76
C ASP A 185 -0.82 5.19 -10.42
N TRP A 186 -0.25 4.44 -9.47
CA TRP A 186 1.10 4.66 -8.95
C TRP A 186 1.86 3.34 -8.74
N VAL A 187 3.15 3.34 -9.07
CA VAL A 187 4.09 2.30 -8.67
C VAL A 187 5.00 2.85 -7.57
N LEU A 188 4.92 2.24 -6.40
CA LEU A 188 5.72 2.53 -5.22
C LEU A 188 6.70 1.39 -4.97
N TYR A 189 7.74 1.66 -4.20
CA TYR A 189 8.68 0.64 -3.76
C TYR A 189 9.35 0.99 -2.43
N ASP A 190 9.46 -0.01 -1.56
CA ASP A 190 10.02 0.12 -0.21
C ASP A 190 11.51 -0.22 -0.23
N ASN A 191 12.35 0.76 0.13
CA ASN A 191 13.80 0.61 0.20
C ASN A 191 14.28 0.67 1.65
N TYR A 192 15.04 -0.35 2.05
CA TYR A 192 15.65 -0.39 3.37
C TYR A 192 17.16 -0.21 3.27
N GLY A 193 17.65 0.87 3.88
CA GLY A 193 19.06 1.00 4.21
C GLY A 193 19.38 0.27 5.52
N SER A 194 20.66 -0.03 5.74
CA SER A 194 21.15 -0.59 7.00
C SER A 194 22.48 0.06 7.39
N ALA A 195 22.99 -0.26 8.57
CA ALA A 195 24.35 0.17 8.95
C ALA A 195 25.42 -0.36 7.96
N SER A 196 25.17 -1.50 7.31
CA SER A 196 26.04 -2.07 6.28
C SER A 196 25.73 -1.60 4.86
N SER A 197 24.57 -1.00 4.61
CA SER A 197 24.20 -0.33 3.35
C SER A 197 23.59 1.05 3.61
N PRO A 198 24.39 2.04 4.07
CA PRO A 198 23.86 3.34 4.52
C PRO A 198 23.58 4.33 3.40
N ASN A 199 23.99 4.04 2.16
CA ASN A 199 23.91 5.00 1.06
C ASN A 199 22.48 5.08 0.48
N PHE A 200 21.80 6.21 0.72
CA PHE A 200 20.44 6.45 0.23
C PHE A 200 20.31 6.32 -1.28
N VAL A 201 21.20 6.98 -2.05
CA VAL A 201 21.13 6.99 -3.52
C VAL A 201 21.26 5.58 -4.06
N THR A 202 22.21 4.79 -3.56
CA THR A 202 22.39 3.39 -3.96
C THR A 202 21.16 2.55 -3.66
N ASN A 203 20.57 2.69 -2.46
CA ASN A 203 19.41 1.90 -2.07
C ASN A 203 18.19 2.23 -2.95
N VAL A 204 17.91 3.52 -3.18
CA VAL A 204 16.73 3.95 -3.94
C VAL A 204 16.87 3.75 -5.45
N SER A 205 18.04 4.07 -6.02
CA SER A 205 18.23 3.99 -7.49
C SER A 205 18.12 2.55 -7.99
N ASN A 206 18.42 1.57 -7.14
CA ASN A 206 18.40 0.15 -7.51
C ASN A 206 17.06 -0.29 -8.12
N MET A 207 15.95 -0.07 -7.43
CA MET A 207 14.62 -0.46 -7.92
C MET A 207 14.03 0.60 -8.85
N TYR A 208 14.36 1.88 -8.67
CA TYR A 208 13.98 2.94 -9.61
C TYR A 208 14.47 2.64 -11.04
N ASP A 209 15.76 2.35 -11.20
CA ASP A 209 16.36 2.07 -12.50
C ASP A 209 15.78 0.78 -13.10
N PHE A 210 15.49 -0.22 -12.27
CA PHE A 210 14.84 -1.46 -12.72
C PHE A 210 13.42 -1.19 -13.24
N LEU A 211 12.58 -0.51 -12.45
CA LEU A 211 11.19 -0.22 -12.84
C LEU A 211 11.14 0.63 -14.11
N THR A 212 11.96 1.67 -14.21
CA THR A 212 11.99 2.55 -15.39
C THR A 212 12.53 1.89 -16.65
N ALA A 213 13.38 0.87 -16.52
CA ALA A 213 13.86 0.09 -17.67
C ALA A 213 12.88 -1.00 -18.13
N ASN A 214 11.84 -1.31 -17.32
CA ASN A 214 10.89 -2.40 -17.56
C ASN A 214 9.41 -1.91 -17.56
N SER A 215 9.20 -0.59 -17.60
CA SER A 215 7.88 0.06 -17.74
C SER A 215 7.44 0.18 -19.19
#